data_AF-A0A4Y2U492-F1
#
_entry.id   AF-A0A4Y2U492-F1
#
_cell.length_a   1.000
_cell.length_b   1.000
_cell.length_c   1.000
_cell.angle_alpha   90.00
_cell.angle_beta   90.00
_cell.angle_gamma   90.00
#
_symmetry.space_group_name_H-M   'P 1'
#
loop_
_entity.id
_entity.type
_entity.pdbx_description
1 polymer ?
#
loop_
_entity_poly.entity_id
_entity_poly.type
_entity_poly.pdbx_seq_one_letter_code
_entity_poly.pdbx_strand_id
1 'polypeptide(L)'
;MGALVGAKLWKHLSVVFKSLMKRVVMWTDSEICLHWIKSSATEWKQFVSNRVVEIQDCVVPDRWFHCPGLESPADRLTRRVSAVSLKSDDLWWSGLRWLKSPRYDWPQQKFRVPDEYMQEKRITVHTAIVKDDPLIDISKFSSLTRLLRVTAYVLRFLGKLGSKGTQTGPLVAAKIREAEEFWVKQVQREHFDFEITRLNRGQ
;
A
#
# COMPACT_ATOMS: atom_id res chain seq x y z
N MET A 1 -4.10 0.04 -17.99
CA MET A 1 -5.05 -0.99 -18.50
C MET A 1 -4.50 -1.77 -19.69
N GLY A 2 -3.93 -1.12 -20.72
CA GLY A 2 -3.36 -1.82 -21.88
C GLY A 2 -2.32 -2.90 -21.55
N ALA A 3 -1.39 -2.62 -20.62
CA ALA A 3 -0.38 -3.60 -20.19
C ALA A 3 -0.98 -4.91 -19.65
N LEU A 4 -2.01 -4.83 -18.80
CA LEU A 4 -2.69 -6.01 -18.25
C LEU A 4 -3.35 -6.86 -19.35
N VAL A 5 -4.02 -6.20 -20.30
CA VAL A 5 -4.66 -6.89 -21.43
C VAL A 5 -3.60 -7.59 -22.29
N GLY A 6 -2.49 -6.90 -22.60
CA GLY A 6 -1.38 -7.49 -23.34
C GLY A 6 -0.76 -8.69 -22.63
N ALA A 7 -0.58 -8.62 -21.30
CA ALA A 7 -0.03 -9.70 -20.50
C ALA A 7 -0.95 -10.94 -20.48
N LYS A 8 -2.26 -10.74 -20.31
CA LYS A 8 -3.26 -11.82 -20.36
C LYS A 8 -3.36 -12.45 -21.74
N LEU A 9 -3.32 -11.63 -22.79
CA LEU A 9 -3.31 -12.11 -24.17
C LEU A 9 -2.08 -12.99 -24.43
N TRP A 10 -0.89 -12.53 -24.03
CA TRP A 10 0.33 -13.34 -24.11
C TRP A 10 0.16 -14.68 -23.37
N LYS A 11 -0.32 -14.65 -22.12
CA LYS A 11 -0.53 -15.88 -21.32
C LYS A 11 -1.42 -16.87 -22.07
N HIS A 12 -2.54 -16.40 -22.62
CA HIS A 12 -3.44 -17.24 -23.42
C HIS A 12 -2.75 -17.78 -24.69
N LEU A 13 -2.14 -16.91 -25.50
CA LEU A 13 -1.49 -17.30 -26.75
C LEU A 13 -0.31 -18.26 -26.52
N SER A 14 0.42 -18.12 -25.43
CA SER A 14 1.54 -19.01 -25.10
C SER A 14 1.10 -20.43 -24.78
N VAL A 15 -0.15 -20.61 -24.32
CA VAL A 15 -0.74 -21.94 -24.08
C VAL A 15 -1.24 -22.52 -25.39
N VAL A 16 -1.99 -21.73 -26.18
CA VAL A 16 -2.59 -22.19 -27.44
C VAL A 16 -1.54 -22.48 -28.51
N PHE A 17 -0.52 -21.62 -28.63
CA PHE A 17 0.51 -21.69 -29.66
C PHE A 17 1.89 -22.01 -29.09
N LYS A 18 1.95 -22.96 -28.15
CA LYS A 18 3.14 -23.30 -27.35
C LYS A 18 4.40 -23.58 -28.19
N SER A 19 4.26 -24.17 -29.38
CA SER A 19 5.39 -24.48 -30.27
C SER A 19 5.96 -23.25 -31.00
N LEU A 20 5.13 -22.23 -31.23
CA LEU A 20 5.48 -21.02 -31.96
C LEU A 20 5.98 -19.91 -31.01
N MET A 21 5.41 -19.85 -29.80
CA MET A 21 5.63 -18.76 -28.85
C MET A 21 6.72 -19.09 -27.81
N LYS A 22 7.98 -18.99 -28.22
CA LYS A 22 9.13 -19.33 -27.34
C LYS A 22 9.56 -18.19 -26.41
N ARG A 23 9.37 -16.93 -26.82
CA ARG A 23 9.85 -15.74 -26.11
C ARG A 23 8.86 -14.60 -26.28
N VAL A 24 8.82 -13.72 -25.27
CA VAL A 24 8.05 -12.47 -25.31
C VAL A 24 8.90 -11.33 -24.78
N VAL A 25 8.73 -10.16 -25.40
CA VAL A 25 9.21 -8.89 -24.91
C VAL A 25 8.02 -7.93 -24.96
N MET A 26 7.71 -7.31 -23.84
CA MET A 26 6.56 -6.43 -23.69
C MET A 26 7.03 -4.97 -23.67
N TRP A 27 6.30 -4.10 -24.35
CA TRP A 27 6.62 -2.68 -24.43
C TRP A 27 5.42 -1.85 -23.98
N THR A 28 5.70 -0.77 -23.24
CA THR A 28 4.71 0.23 -22.81
C THR A 28 5.29 1.62 -23.06
N ASP A 29 4.46 2.56 -23.48
CA ASP A 29 4.78 3.99 -23.63
C ASP A 29 4.59 4.78 -22.33
N SER A 30 3.94 4.18 -21.34
CA SER A 30 3.83 4.75 -20.02
C SER A 30 5.02 4.35 -19.14
N GLU A 31 5.93 5.28 -18.88
CA GLU A 31 7.02 5.12 -17.89
C GLU A 31 6.47 4.83 -16.49
N ILE A 32 5.34 5.43 -16.12
CA ILE A 32 4.65 5.18 -14.85
C ILE A 32 4.19 3.72 -14.77
N CYS A 33 3.51 3.22 -15.80
CA CYS A 33 3.08 1.83 -15.86
C CYS A 33 4.28 0.87 -15.80
N LEU A 34 5.38 1.21 -16.50
CA LEU A 34 6.60 0.41 -16.46
C LEU A 34 7.20 0.36 -15.06
N HIS A 35 7.25 1.50 -14.36
CA HIS A 35 7.77 1.56 -13.00
C HIS A 35 6.94 0.70 -12.03
N TRP A 36 5.61 0.76 -12.12
CA TRP A 36 4.74 -0.09 -11.32
C TRP A 36 5.01 -1.57 -11.55
N ILE A 37 5.16 -1.98 -12.81
CA ILE A 37 5.44 -3.37 -13.20
C ILE A 37 6.82 -3.84 -12.73
N LYS A 38 7.82 -2.95 -12.73
CA LYS A 38 9.20 -3.27 -12.33
C LYS A 38 9.44 -3.26 -10.81
N SER A 39 8.50 -2.74 -10.02
CA SER A 39 8.63 -2.66 -8.56
C SER A 39 7.79 -3.73 -7.86
N SER A 40 7.91 -3.82 -6.53
CA SER A 40 7.04 -4.73 -5.77
C SER A 40 5.59 -4.27 -5.81
N ALA A 41 4.67 -5.20 -6.10
CA ALA A 41 3.24 -4.90 -6.13
C ALA A 41 2.70 -4.39 -4.78
N THR A 42 3.35 -4.75 -3.67
CA THR A 42 2.95 -4.35 -2.30
C THR A 42 3.20 -2.88 -1.99
N GLU A 43 4.04 -2.21 -2.79
CA GLU A 43 4.34 -0.80 -2.61
C GLU A 43 3.19 0.11 -3.05
N TRP A 44 2.21 -0.40 -3.80
CA TRP A 44 1.17 0.40 -4.42
C TRP A 44 -0.18 0.30 -3.71
N LYS A 45 -1.03 1.32 -3.87
CA LYS A 45 -2.45 1.23 -3.48
C LYS A 45 -3.15 0.06 -4.17
N GLN A 46 -4.21 -0.44 -3.55
CA GLN A 46 -4.88 -1.70 -3.93
C GLN A 46 -5.26 -1.80 -5.41
N PHE A 47 -5.72 -0.71 -6.03
CA PHE A 47 -6.09 -0.70 -7.45
C PHE A 47 -4.90 -1.01 -8.38
N VAL A 48 -3.75 -0.38 -8.12
CA VAL A 48 -2.51 -0.58 -8.89
C VAL A 48 -1.88 -1.92 -8.51
N SER A 49 -1.80 -2.20 -7.20
CA SER A 49 -1.24 -3.43 -6.65
C SER A 49 -1.84 -4.69 -7.29
N ASN A 50 -3.17 -4.80 -7.30
CA ASN A 50 -3.86 -5.96 -7.89
C ASN A 50 -3.50 -6.17 -9.37
N ARG A 51 -3.39 -5.08 -10.14
CA ARG A 51 -3.06 -5.14 -11.57
C ARG A 51 -1.60 -5.51 -11.80
N VAL A 52 -0.70 -4.99 -10.96
CA VAL A 52 0.72 -5.32 -11.02
C VAL A 52 0.91 -6.81 -10.72
N VAL A 53 0.24 -7.36 -9.71
CA VAL A 53 0.25 -8.82 -9.42
C VAL A 53 -0.17 -9.61 -10.66
N GLU A 54 -1.33 -9.30 -11.23
CA GLU A 54 -1.83 -10.03 -12.41
C GLU A 54 -0.88 -9.93 -13.62
N ILE A 55 -0.22 -8.77 -13.82
CA ILE A 55 0.77 -8.59 -14.90
C ILE A 55 2.00 -9.46 -14.63
N GLN A 56 2.55 -9.42 -13.42
CA GLN A 56 3.75 -10.14 -13.02
C GLN A 56 3.54 -11.66 -13.07
N ASP A 57 2.33 -12.14 -12.76
CA ASP A 57 1.91 -13.55 -12.90
C ASP A 57 1.85 -14.03 -14.36
N CYS A 58 1.73 -13.11 -15.32
CA CYS A 58 1.68 -13.45 -16.74
C CYS A 58 3.05 -13.31 -17.41
N VAL A 59 3.80 -12.26 -17.06
CA VAL A 59 5.09 -11.92 -17.68
C VAL A 59 6.01 -11.34 -16.61
N VAL A 60 7.20 -11.94 -16.46
CA VAL A 60 8.22 -11.45 -15.52
C VAL A 60 8.61 -9.99 -15.80
N PRO A 61 8.84 -9.16 -14.75
CA PRO A 61 9.15 -7.73 -14.89
C PRO A 61 10.29 -7.40 -15.86
N ASP A 62 11.33 -8.24 -15.91
CA ASP A 62 12.53 -8.01 -16.74
C ASP A 62 12.26 -8.07 -18.25
N ARG A 63 11.10 -8.59 -18.65
CA ARG A 63 10.65 -8.62 -20.05
C ARG A 63 9.88 -7.37 -20.45
N TRP A 64 9.68 -6.42 -19.53
CA TRP A 64 9.00 -5.16 -19.80
C TRP A 64 9.97 -4.03 -20.08
N PHE A 65 9.70 -3.30 -21.16
CA PHE A 65 10.51 -2.19 -21.64
C PHE A 65 9.64 -0.97 -21.97
N HIS A 66 10.30 0.18 -22.03
CA HIS A 66 9.69 1.46 -22.40
C HIS A 66 9.85 1.66 -23.90
N CYS A 67 8.76 1.96 -24.59
CA CYS A 67 8.77 2.43 -25.97
C CYS A 67 8.51 3.93 -25.95
N PRO A 68 9.34 4.78 -26.58
CA PRO A 68 9.04 6.22 -26.70
C PRO A 68 7.63 6.45 -27.26
N GLY A 69 6.86 7.36 -26.66
CA GLY A 69 5.44 7.53 -26.99
C GLY A 69 5.14 7.89 -28.45
N LEU A 70 6.04 8.57 -29.15
CA LEU A 70 5.91 8.86 -30.60
C LEU A 70 6.00 7.61 -31.49
N GLU A 71 6.50 6.52 -30.93
CA GLU A 71 6.84 5.27 -31.61
C GLU A 71 5.89 4.11 -31.22
N SER A 72 4.96 4.33 -30.29
CA SER A 72 3.99 3.31 -29.87
C SER A 72 2.95 3.06 -30.96
N PRO A 73 2.89 1.86 -31.58
CA PRO A 73 1.89 1.58 -32.61
C PRO A 73 0.46 1.62 -32.06
N ALA A 74 0.28 1.29 -30.77
CA ALA A 74 -1.01 1.36 -30.09
C ALA A 74 -1.57 2.80 -30.07
N ASP A 75 -0.69 3.80 -30.02
CA ASP A 75 -1.06 5.21 -30.00
C ASP A 75 -1.69 5.69 -31.32
N ARG A 76 -1.36 5.04 -32.45
CA ARG A 76 -2.00 5.32 -33.75
C ARG A 76 -3.50 5.04 -33.71
N LEU A 77 -3.90 3.96 -33.05
CA LEU A 77 -5.31 3.60 -32.89
C LEU A 77 -6.01 4.50 -31.87
N THR A 78 -5.37 4.84 -30.75
CA THR A 78 -6.00 5.67 -29.71
C THR A 78 -6.23 7.11 -30.19
N ARG A 79 -5.39 7.62 -31.11
CA ARG A 79 -5.49 8.97 -31.70
C ARG A 79 -6.41 9.07 -32.92
N ARG A 80 -7.18 8.03 -33.24
CA ARG A 80 -8.20 8.02 -34.31
C ARG A 80 -7.62 8.24 -35.73
N VAL A 81 -6.59 7.48 -36.09
CA VAL A 81 -6.14 7.37 -37.48
C VAL A 81 -7.25 6.81 -38.38
N SER A 82 -7.42 7.39 -39.57
CA SER A 82 -8.39 6.88 -40.56
C SER A 82 -7.97 5.51 -41.09
N ALA A 83 -8.93 4.65 -41.46
CA ALA A 83 -8.62 3.33 -42.04
C ALA A 83 -7.76 3.43 -43.31
N VAL A 84 -7.94 4.49 -44.11
CA VAL A 84 -7.15 4.76 -45.32
C VAL A 84 -5.70 5.05 -44.96
N SER A 85 -5.47 5.94 -43.98
CA SER A 85 -4.13 6.28 -43.50
C SER A 85 -3.44 5.07 -42.84
N LEU A 86 -4.19 4.26 -42.09
CA LEU A 86 -3.68 3.05 -41.44
C LEU A 86 -3.20 1.99 -42.44
N LYS A 87 -3.86 1.88 -43.61
CA LYS A 87 -3.45 0.94 -44.67
C LYS A 87 -2.02 1.20 -45.15
N SER A 88 -1.59 2.45 -45.15
CA SER A 88 -0.24 2.89 -45.53
C SER A 88 0.70 3.11 -44.33
N ASP A 89 0.28 2.81 -43.10
CA ASP A 89 1.09 3.06 -41.90
C ASP A 89 2.11 1.94 -41.67
N ASP A 90 3.34 2.18 -42.11
CA ASP A 90 4.47 1.24 -41.93
C ASP A 90 4.72 0.93 -40.45
N LEU A 91 4.55 1.88 -39.54
CA LEU A 91 4.79 1.65 -38.11
C LEU A 91 3.78 0.63 -37.55
N TRP A 92 2.54 0.67 -38.01
CA TRP A 92 1.49 -0.27 -37.58
C TRP A 92 1.73 -1.69 -38.11
N TRP A 93 2.02 -1.83 -39.41
CA TRP A 93 2.13 -3.14 -40.06
C TRP A 93 3.51 -3.78 -39.91
N SER A 94 4.57 -2.98 -39.99
CA SER A 94 5.95 -3.46 -39.92
C SER A 94 6.53 -3.41 -38.50
N GLY A 95 5.88 -2.70 -37.58
CA GLY A 95 6.40 -2.45 -36.24
C GLY A 95 7.60 -1.50 -36.23
N LEU A 96 8.21 -1.39 -35.06
CA LEU A 96 9.36 -0.51 -34.87
C LEU A 96 10.60 -1.04 -35.57
N ARG A 97 11.28 -0.17 -36.33
CA ARG A 97 12.46 -0.56 -37.12
C ARG A 97 13.54 -1.20 -36.26
N TRP A 98 13.81 -0.62 -35.09
CA TRP A 98 14.82 -1.12 -34.16
C TRP A 98 14.45 -2.45 -33.50
N LEU A 99 13.17 -2.88 -33.48
CA LEU A 99 12.81 -4.22 -32.99
C LEU A 99 13.34 -5.33 -33.91
N LYS A 100 13.55 -5.02 -35.19
CA LYS A 100 14.16 -5.92 -36.18
C LYS A 100 15.68 -5.94 -36.06
N SER A 101 16.26 -4.93 -35.44
CA SER A 101 17.69 -4.86 -35.16
C SER A 101 18.07 -5.75 -33.97
N PRO A 102 19.34 -6.16 -33.88
CA PRO A 102 19.86 -6.83 -32.70
C PRO A 102 19.59 -6.06 -31.40
N ARG A 103 19.47 -6.79 -30.29
CA ARG A 103 19.04 -6.24 -28.99
C ARG A 103 19.94 -5.12 -28.45
N TYR A 104 21.21 -5.06 -28.87
CA TYR A 104 22.13 -4.00 -28.47
C TYR A 104 21.83 -2.65 -29.15
N ASP A 105 21.10 -2.65 -30.27
CA ASP A 105 20.65 -1.46 -30.98
C ASP A 105 19.29 -0.93 -30.45
N TRP A 106 18.70 -1.61 -29.46
CA TRP A 106 17.44 -1.17 -28.89
C TRP A 106 17.63 0.10 -28.06
N PRO A 107 16.61 0.98 -28.00
CA PRO A 107 16.72 2.22 -27.26
C PRO A 107 17.07 1.97 -25.80
N GLN A 108 18.12 2.63 -25.32
CA GLN A 108 18.54 2.54 -23.93
C GLN A 108 17.47 3.10 -22.99
N GLN A 109 17.21 2.36 -21.91
CA GLN A 109 16.22 2.75 -20.92
C GLN A 109 16.78 3.88 -20.05
N LYS A 110 16.40 5.13 -20.35
CA LYS A 110 16.60 6.24 -19.41
C LYS A 110 15.48 6.20 -18.39
N PHE A 111 15.75 5.61 -17.23
CA PHE A 111 14.78 5.53 -16.16
C PHE A 111 14.84 6.81 -15.31
N ARG A 112 13.80 7.65 -15.39
CA ARG A 112 13.57 8.74 -14.44
C ARG A 112 12.22 8.52 -13.79
N VAL A 113 12.17 8.63 -12.47
CA VAL A 113 10.92 8.52 -11.71
C VAL A 113 10.48 9.95 -11.35
N PRO A 114 9.41 10.51 -11.94
CA PRO A 114 9.00 11.90 -11.70
C PRO A 114 8.13 12.01 -10.44
N ASP A 115 8.48 12.87 -9.47
CA ASP A 115 7.94 13.07 -8.09
C ASP A 115 6.42 12.90 -7.85
N GLU A 116 5.60 13.16 -8.87
CA GLU A 116 4.16 12.88 -8.86
C GLU A 116 3.84 11.38 -8.63
N TYR A 117 4.79 10.46 -8.88
CA TYR A 117 4.70 9.01 -8.65
C TYR A 117 4.39 8.59 -7.22
N MET A 118 4.83 9.36 -6.22
CA MET A 118 4.75 8.97 -4.81
C MET A 118 3.30 8.92 -4.30
N GLN A 119 2.35 9.55 -5.01
CA GLN A 119 0.95 9.59 -4.61
C GLN A 119 0.27 8.22 -4.61
N GLU A 120 0.69 7.31 -5.49
CA GLU A 120 0.13 5.95 -5.59
C GLU A 120 0.85 4.92 -4.74
N LYS A 121 1.94 5.32 -4.07
CA LYS A 121 2.55 4.46 -3.04
C LYS A 121 1.60 4.30 -1.87
N ARG A 122 1.56 3.08 -1.35
CA ARG A 122 0.85 2.76 -0.13
C ARG A 122 1.54 3.48 1.02
N ILE A 123 0.83 4.42 1.65
CA ILE A 123 1.30 5.07 2.87
C ILE A 123 1.30 4.01 3.97
N THR A 124 2.48 3.54 4.34
CA THR A 124 2.65 2.68 5.50
C THR A 124 2.87 3.59 6.69
N VAL A 125 1.81 3.84 7.47
CA VAL A 125 1.96 4.49 8.77
C VAL A 125 2.58 3.45 9.69
N HIS A 126 3.88 3.56 9.93
CA HIS A 126 4.48 2.85 11.04
C HIS A 126 3.92 3.48 12.33
N THR A 127 3.10 2.73 13.06
CA THR A 127 2.81 3.07 14.45
C THR A 127 4.11 2.94 15.21
N ALA A 128 4.80 4.07 15.42
CA ALA A 128 5.86 4.10 16.40
C ALA A 128 5.24 3.68 17.73
N ILE A 129 5.81 2.65 18.37
CA ILE A 129 5.57 2.41 19.79
C ILE A 129 6.19 3.63 20.47
N VAL A 130 5.37 4.66 20.70
CA VAL A 130 5.78 5.78 21.54
C VAL A 130 6.10 5.16 22.89
N LYS A 131 7.30 5.43 23.41
CA LYS A 131 7.73 5.04 24.75
C LYS A 131 6.61 5.28 25.76
N ASP A 132 6.57 4.48 26.83
CA ASP A 132 5.62 4.45 27.96
C ASP A 132 5.38 5.82 28.65
N ASP A 133 4.98 6.84 27.91
CA ASP A 133 4.47 8.07 28.49
C ASP A 133 3.10 7.73 29.07
N PRO A 134 2.92 7.86 30.39
CA PRO A 134 1.66 7.52 31.01
C PRO A 134 0.57 8.41 30.44
N LEU A 135 -0.53 7.79 30.00
CA LEU A 135 -1.70 8.48 29.44
C LEU A 135 -2.21 9.61 30.37
N ILE A 136 -2.00 9.44 31.68
CA ILE A 136 -2.26 10.46 32.71
C ILE A 136 -1.02 10.56 33.59
N ASP A 137 -0.39 11.73 33.58
CA ASP A 137 0.74 12.05 34.44
C ASP A 137 0.24 12.52 35.82
N ILE A 138 0.43 11.69 36.85
CA ILE A 138 0.00 11.96 38.24
C ILE A 138 0.64 13.25 38.77
N SER A 139 1.88 13.55 38.38
CA SER A 139 2.65 14.69 38.92
C SER A 139 1.99 16.04 38.65
N LYS A 140 1.09 16.10 37.66
CA LYS A 140 0.32 17.30 37.30
C LYS A 140 -0.91 17.56 38.17
N PHE A 141 -1.22 16.69 39.13
CA PHE A 141 -2.42 16.77 39.96
C PHE A 141 -2.07 17.02 41.44
N SER A 142 -2.50 18.17 41.97
CA SER A 142 -2.40 18.51 43.40
C SER A 142 -3.62 18.10 44.22
N SER A 143 -4.62 17.45 43.61
CA SER A 143 -5.86 17.04 44.27
C SER A 143 -6.26 15.64 43.81
N LEU A 144 -6.38 14.71 44.76
CA LEU A 144 -6.84 13.35 44.49
C LEU A 144 -8.24 13.35 43.85
N THR A 145 -9.16 14.17 44.36
CA THR A 145 -10.51 14.29 43.78
C THR A 145 -10.48 14.74 42.32
N ARG A 146 -9.56 15.65 41.96
CA ARG A 146 -9.39 16.09 40.57
C ARG A 146 -8.80 14.98 39.70
N LEU A 147 -7.79 14.27 40.20
CA LEU A 147 -7.18 13.11 39.52
C LEU A 147 -8.23 12.05 39.22
N LEU A 148 -8.98 11.60 40.24
CA LEU A 148 -10.01 10.57 40.09
C LEU A 148 -11.10 10.97 39.10
N ARG A 149 -11.55 12.24 39.11
CA ARG A 149 -12.53 12.75 38.14
C ARG A 149 -12.00 12.74 36.71
N VAL A 150 -10.77 13.21 36.49
CA VAL A 150 -10.15 13.21 35.16
C VAL A 150 -9.94 11.77 34.66
N THR A 151 -9.40 10.89 35.49
CA THR A 151 -9.23 9.47 35.18
C THR A 151 -10.56 8.80 34.86
N ALA A 152 -11.63 9.07 35.63
CA ALA A 152 -12.97 8.55 35.36
C ALA A 152 -13.52 8.99 33.99
N TYR A 153 -13.26 10.24 33.58
CA TYR A 153 -13.64 10.72 32.24
C TYR A 153 -12.83 10.05 31.13
N VAL A 154 -11.52 9.86 31.33
CA VAL A 154 -10.65 9.17 30.36
C VAL A 154 -11.08 7.71 30.19
N LEU A 155 -11.28 6.97 31.29
CA LEU A 155 -11.77 5.58 31.24
C LEU A 155 -13.14 5.48 30.57
N ARG A 156 -14.04 6.43 30.85
CA ARG A 156 -15.35 6.51 30.18
C ARG A 156 -15.21 6.75 28.68
N PHE A 157 -14.26 7.59 28.25
CA PHE A 157 -13.99 7.82 26.84
C PHE A 157 -13.42 6.58 26.16
N LEU A 158 -12.45 5.91 26.78
CA LEU A 158 -11.86 4.68 26.25
C LEU A 158 -12.91 3.57 26.09
N GLY A 159 -13.84 3.44 27.05
CA GLY A 159 -14.97 2.51 26.94
C GLY A 159 -15.92 2.78 25.76
N LYS A 160 -15.96 4.01 25.23
CA LYS A 160 -16.73 4.34 24.00
C LYS A 160 -16.06 3.85 22.74
N LEU A 161 -14.72 3.73 22.74
CA LEU A 161 -13.99 3.23 21.57
C LEU A 161 -14.24 1.72 21.35
N GLY A 162 -14.67 0.99 22.39
CA GLY A 162 -14.95 -0.44 22.35
C GLY A 162 -16.42 -0.87 22.34
N SER A 163 -17.40 0.03 22.48
CA SER A 163 -18.83 -0.34 22.49
C SER A 163 -19.77 0.73 21.90
N LYS A 164 -20.94 0.32 21.39
CA LYS A 164 -21.97 1.21 20.79
C LYS A 164 -22.83 1.98 21.81
N GLY A 165 -22.48 1.97 23.09
CA GLY A 165 -23.30 2.56 24.16
C GLY A 165 -22.83 3.96 24.57
N THR A 166 -23.62 4.99 24.26
CA THR A 166 -23.34 6.37 24.72
C THR A 166 -23.83 6.56 26.14
N GLN A 167 -22.95 6.40 27.14
CA GLN A 167 -23.25 6.95 28.46
C GLN A 167 -23.02 8.46 28.42
N THR A 168 -24.09 9.26 28.45
CA THR A 168 -24.10 10.74 28.61
C THR A 168 -24.75 11.09 29.96
N GLY A 169 -24.20 12.10 30.66
CA GLY A 169 -24.64 12.51 32.00
C GLY A 169 -23.51 12.68 33.03
N PRO A 170 -23.81 13.18 34.24
CA PRO A 170 -22.84 13.41 35.31
C PRO A 170 -22.03 12.15 35.66
N LEU A 171 -20.81 12.33 36.19
CA LEU A 171 -20.02 11.21 36.72
C LEU A 171 -20.76 10.59 37.92
N VAL A 172 -21.10 9.31 37.79
CA VAL A 172 -21.67 8.52 38.89
C VAL A 172 -20.53 8.07 39.81
N ALA A 173 -20.81 7.92 41.11
CA ALA A 173 -19.84 7.46 42.11
C ALA A 173 -19.10 6.17 41.70
N ALA A 174 -19.78 5.24 41.01
CA ALA A 174 -19.19 4.01 40.49
C ALA A 174 -17.99 4.26 39.56
N LYS A 175 -18.03 5.32 38.74
CA LYS A 175 -16.93 5.67 37.82
C LYS A 175 -15.73 6.29 38.54
N ILE A 176 -15.98 6.98 39.66
CA ILE A 176 -14.92 7.49 40.53
C ILE A 176 -14.24 6.32 41.25
N ARG A 177 -15.01 5.34 41.72
CA ARG A 177 -14.45 4.12 42.35
C ARG A 177 -13.62 3.30 41.36
N GLU A 178 -14.07 3.17 40.12
CA GLU A 178 -13.29 2.50 39.05
C GLU A 178 -11.95 3.22 38.79
N ALA A 179 -11.96 4.56 38.78
CA ALA A 179 -10.73 5.35 38.65
C ALA A 179 -9.80 5.22 39.86
N GLU A 180 -10.36 5.06 41.07
CA GLU A 180 -9.59 4.82 42.29
C GLU A 180 -8.94 3.43 42.27
N GLU A 181 -9.71 2.39 41.96
CA GLU A 181 -9.21 1.02 41.79
C GLU A 181 -8.10 0.95 40.73
N PHE A 182 -8.21 1.73 39.65
CA PHE A 182 -7.16 1.85 38.63
C PHE A 182 -5.85 2.36 39.23
N TRP A 183 -5.88 3.48 39.97
CA TRP A 183 -4.67 4.05 40.56
C TRP A 183 -4.08 3.17 41.66
N VAL A 184 -4.92 2.52 42.47
CA VAL A 184 -4.45 1.55 43.47
C VAL A 184 -3.68 0.42 42.78
N LYS A 185 -4.23 -0.16 41.70
CA LYS A 185 -3.54 -1.21 40.93
C LYS A 185 -2.25 -0.72 40.30
N GLN A 186 -2.22 0.53 39.81
CA GLN A 186 -1.04 1.12 39.21
C GLN A 186 0.10 1.28 40.22
N VAL A 187 -0.17 1.88 41.38
CA VAL A 187 0.80 2.02 42.48
C VAL A 187 1.23 0.65 43.00
N GLN A 188 0.30 -0.29 43.11
CA GLN A 188 0.61 -1.67 43.49
C GLN A 188 1.60 -2.32 42.52
N ARG A 189 1.42 -2.15 41.20
CA ARG A 189 2.37 -2.66 40.20
C ARG A 189 3.73 -1.95 40.28
N GLU A 190 3.75 -0.65 40.53
CA GLU A 190 5.02 0.10 40.62
C GLU A 190 5.86 -0.29 41.84
N HIS A 191 5.22 -0.60 42.98
CA HIS A 191 5.92 -0.87 44.24
C HIS A 191 5.99 -2.34 44.66
N PHE A 192 5.09 -3.19 44.14
CA PHE A 192 4.97 -4.60 44.51
C PHE A 192 4.92 -5.53 43.28
N ASP A 193 5.61 -5.14 42.20
CA ASP A 193 5.64 -5.92 40.95
C ASP A 193 6.05 -7.38 41.20
N PHE A 194 7.04 -7.59 42.06
CA PHE A 194 7.57 -8.91 42.39
C PHE A 194 6.53 -9.78 43.10
N GLU A 195 5.87 -9.26 44.13
CA GLU A 195 4.83 -9.94 44.89
C GLU A 195 3.61 -10.23 44.03
N ILE A 196 3.19 -9.27 43.21
CA ILE A 196 2.06 -9.45 42.28
C ILE A 196 2.38 -10.51 41.24
N THR A 197 3.61 -10.53 40.72
CA THR A 197 4.08 -11.54 39.77
C THR A 197 4.08 -12.94 40.41
N ARG A 198 4.48 -13.06 41.68
CA ARG A 198 4.43 -14.33 42.42
C ARG A 198 3.00 -14.80 42.72
N LEU A 199 2.14 -13.91 43.18
CA LEU A 199 0.73 -14.19 43.43
C LEU A 199 0.00 -14.68 42.17
N ASN A 200 0.27 -14.03 41.03
CA ASN A 200 -0.28 -14.45 39.74
C ASN A 200 0.25 -15.82 39.26
N ARG A 201 1.41 -16.26 39.77
CA ARG A 201 2.01 -17.58 39.50
C ARG A 201 1.63 -18.64 40.53
N GLY A 202 0.86 -18.30 41.57
CA GLY A 202 0.42 -19.22 42.62
C GLY A 202 1.54 -19.66 43.58
N GLN A 203 2.55 -18.81 43.81
CA GLN A 203 3.74 -19.07 44.64
C GLN A 203 3.88 -18.11 45.83
#